data_AF-A0A6A5W136-F1
#
_entry.id   AF-A0A6A5W136-F1
#
_cell.length_a   1.000
_cell.length_b   1.000
_cell.length_c   1.000
_cell.angle_alpha   90.00
_cell.angle_beta   90.00
_cell.angle_gamma   90.00
#
_symmetry.space_group_name_H-M   'P 1'
#
loop_
_entity.id
_entity.type
_entity.pdbx_description
1 polymer ?
#
loop_
_entity_poly.entity_id
_entity_poly.type
_entity_poly.pdbx_seq_one_letter_code
_entity_poly.pdbx_strand_id
1 'polypeptide(L)'
;MGPLTGAPDLTLIAELSDEIERHPPAVCAKTLLVHHYLSIGWIGAAADLVKELQRDASHDTEIVRLAEVVKQSAETRVAKKSKANTAVTSSKPGEKAARRTPAFRKMASELVDGHQSLREKAKDLFGNLLPLQAEQRKLGLPTSGVSVSLKAFIEGRNVPKVSAGPPSKVHAVMRAILSIPEKAVDLVILDFENVILWLRGIFMLNAPNGASEDEIREILVKRTRAIQKGLPESLKPHCELGFMHTEHENLHHKYANDALGTMVLNRPLKEIPREDFYVTEDNYAWEISELTTAIRAGDGVMRNPLSKEMFTLKDIRGILRHPRGKALEALAIAQEEMSQGVRDDTITRMGKLAEIMLAEREQDQKKSRKAYDEFQAYIATLPEREQKTIEAYRCPAYDEYARKAYDDTIGQTLKDFHAGILCVHKAGDFLRQAAVHLRCNRGMAPRPSTQENSCVVMCAGNV
;
A
#
# COMPACT_ATOMS: atom_id res chain seq x y z
N MET A 1 28.59 -31.61 6.14
CA MET A 1 27.55 -30.77 5.52
C MET A 1 27.36 -29.55 6.40
N GLY A 2 27.67 -28.35 5.90
CA GLY A 2 27.47 -27.10 6.64
C GLY A 2 25.98 -26.84 6.91
N PRO A 3 25.64 -25.97 7.87
CA PRO A 3 24.24 -25.59 8.11
C PRO A 3 23.70 -24.87 6.86
N LEU A 4 22.73 -25.50 6.19
CA LEU A 4 21.96 -24.90 5.10
C LEU A 4 21.03 -23.85 5.72
N THR A 5 21.51 -22.61 5.84
CA THR A 5 20.70 -21.45 6.21
C THR A 5 20.33 -20.68 4.94
N GLY A 6 19.51 -21.29 4.09
CA GLY A 6 18.87 -20.60 2.97
C GLY A 6 17.54 -20.01 3.43
N ALA A 7 17.28 -18.74 3.11
CA ALA A 7 15.95 -18.16 3.28
C ALA A 7 14.91 -19.00 2.50
N PRO A 8 13.67 -19.14 3.01
CA PRO A 8 12.65 -19.92 2.32
C PRO A 8 12.33 -19.32 0.96
N ASP A 9 12.47 -20.11 -0.10
CA ASP A 9 11.95 -19.75 -1.41
C ASP A 9 10.43 -19.87 -1.40
N LEU A 10 9.76 -18.74 -1.10
CA LEU A 10 8.30 -18.65 -1.05
C LEU A 10 7.66 -18.75 -2.44
N THR A 11 8.41 -18.44 -3.51
CA THR A 11 7.93 -18.57 -4.89
C THR A 11 7.78 -20.05 -5.22
N LEU A 12 8.82 -20.84 -4.95
CA LEU A 12 8.79 -22.29 -5.13
C LEU A 12 7.69 -22.94 -4.28
N ILE A 13 7.53 -22.51 -3.02
CA ILE A 13 6.45 -23.02 -2.14
C ILE A 13 5.08 -22.74 -2.74
N ALA A 14 4.86 -21.53 -3.27
CA ALA A 14 3.60 -21.16 -3.89
C ALA A 14 3.35 -21.98 -5.17
N GLU A 15 4.34 -22.10 -6.06
CA GLU A 15 4.24 -22.87 -7.30
C GLU A 15 3.95 -24.35 -7.05
N LEU A 16 4.67 -24.99 -6.11
CA LEU A 16 4.42 -26.39 -5.74
C LEU A 16 3.06 -26.56 -5.09
N SER A 17 2.63 -25.61 -4.26
CA SER A 17 1.30 -25.65 -3.64
C SER A 17 0.17 -25.54 -4.66
N ASP A 18 0.36 -24.74 -5.70
CA ASP A 18 -0.57 -24.60 -6.82
C ASP A 18 -0.66 -25.88 -7.65
N GLU A 19 0.48 -26.49 -7.94
CA GLU A 19 0.55 -27.77 -8.67
C GLU A 19 -0.16 -28.89 -7.91
N ILE A 20 0.00 -28.93 -6.59
CA ILE A 20 -0.67 -29.91 -5.72
C ILE A 20 -2.20 -29.79 -5.79
N GLU A 21 -2.71 -28.56 -5.90
CA GLU A 21 -4.16 -28.33 -6.00
C GLU A 21 -4.72 -28.66 -7.37
N ARG A 22 -3.97 -28.37 -8.44
CA ARG A 22 -4.42 -28.65 -9.81
C ARG A 22 -4.44 -30.14 -10.14
N HIS A 23 -3.52 -30.92 -9.56
CA HIS A 23 -3.33 -32.31 -9.94
C HIS A 23 -3.27 -33.31 -8.77
N PRO A 24 -4.31 -33.44 -7.92
CA PRO A 24 -4.31 -34.43 -6.83
C PRO A 24 -4.14 -35.86 -7.37
N PRO A 25 -3.27 -36.72 -6.77
CA PRO A 25 -2.61 -36.55 -5.47
C PRO A 25 -1.26 -35.77 -5.49
N ALA A 26 -0.76 -35.40 -6.67
CA ALA A 26 0.46 -34.60 -6.88
C ALA A 26 1.69 -35.05 -6.04
N VAL A 27 1.93 -36.37 -6.00
CA VAL A 27 2.97 -36.99 -5.15
C VAL A 27 4.34 -36.34 -5.35
N CYS A 28 4.77 -36.10 -6.59
CA CYS A 28 6.07 -35.49 -6.87
C CYS A 28 6.19 -34.05 -6.34
N ALA A 29 5.15 -33.23 -6.48
CA ALA A 29 5.16 -31.85 -5.99
C ALA A 29 5.15 -31.80 -4.45
N LYS A 30 4.36 -32.66 -3.80
CA LYS A 30 4.39 -32.84 -2.34
C LYS A 30 5.77 -33.29 -1.86
N THR A 31 6.42 -34.24 -2.55
CA THR A 31 7.76 -34.73 -2.23
C THR A 31 8.81 -33.62 -2.32
N LEU A 32 8.81 -32.83 -3.40
CA LEU A 32 9.71 -31.68 -3.55
C LEU A 32 9.49 -30.63 -2.45
N LEU A 33 8.24 -30.39 -2.06
CA LEU A 33 7.91 -29.46 -0.99
C LEU A 33 8.40 -29.94 0.38
N VAL A 34 8.34 -31.25 0.66
CA VAL A 34 8.96 -31.86 1.87
C VAL A 34 10.47 -31.64 1.87
N HIS A 35 11.15 -31.87 0.76
CA HIS A 35 12.60 -31.63 0.65
C HIS A 35 12.97 -30.18 0.92
N HIS A 36 12.18 -29.25 0.39
CA HIS A 36 12.38 -27.82 0.63
C HIS A 36 12.13 -27.45 2.10
N TYR A 37 11.07 -27.97 2.72
CA TYR A 37 10.84 -27.77 4.16
C TYR A 37 11.94 -28.34 5.04
N LEU A 38 12.52 -29.49 4.66
CA LEU A 38 13.67 -30.05 5.36
C LEU A 38 14.93 -29.18 5.21
N SER A 39 15.20 -28.65 4.01
CA SER A 39 16.39 -27.84 3.75
C SER A 39 16.40 -26.52 4.54
N ILE A 40 15.22 -25.93 4.76
CA ILE A 40 15.04 -24.69 5.56
C ILE A 40 14.81 -24.95 7.07
N GLY A 41 14.82 -26.22 7.50
CA GLY A 41 14.66 -26.60 8.91
C GLY A 41 13.23 -26.57 9.45
N TRP A 42 12.22 -26.58 8.57
CA TRP A 42 10.78 -26.59 8.90
C TRP A 42 10.24 -28.01 9.07
N ILE A 43 10.83 -28.73 10.04
CA ILE A 43 10.59 -30.16 10.26
C ILE A 43 9.12 -30.47 10.58
N GLY A 44 8.39 -29.58 11.25
CA GLY A 44 6.97 -29.77 11.58
C GLY A 44 6.08 -29.82 10.33
N ALA A 45 6.22 -28.83 9.44
CA ALA A 45 5.48 -28.78 8.18
C ALA A 45 5.85 -29.96 7.27
N ALA A 46 7.14 -30.33 7.22
CA ALA A 46 7.59 -31.53 6.51
C ALA A 46 6.93 -32.81 7.07
N ALA A 47 6.80 -32.94 8.39
CA ALA A 47 6.20 -34.12 9.02
C ALA A 47 4.71 -34.26 8.71
N ASP A 48 3.96 -33.17 8.70
CA ASP A 48 2.53 -33.23 8.37
C ASP A 48 2.30 -33.58 6.89
N LEU A 49 3.10 -32.99 6.00
CA LEU A 49 3.02 -33.30 4.56
C LEU A 49 3.44 -34.73 4.24
N VAL A 50 4.44 -35.29 4.95
CA VAL A 50 4.81 -36.71 4.82
C VAL A 50 3.68 -37.64 5.27
N LYS A 51 2.91 -37.29 6.32
CA LYS A 51 1.74 -38.11 6.72
C LYS A 51 0.68 -38.14 5.64
N GLU A 52 0.48 -37.05 4.91
CA GLU A 52 -0.42 -37.02 3.75
C GLU A 52 0.11 -37.89 2.62
N LEU A 53 1.39 -37.76 2.28
CA LEU A 53 2.08 -38.60 1.28
C LEU A 53 1.99 -40.10 1.61
N GLN A 54 2.11 -40.48 2.89
CA GLN A 54 1.95 -41.87 3.33
C GLN A 54 0.52 -42.39 3.17
N ARG A 55 -0.51 -41.53 3.17
CA ARG A 55 -1.89 -41.92 2.86
C ARG A 55 -2.09 -42.10 1.37
N ASP A 56 -1.51 -41.21 0.57
CA ASP A 56 -1.68 -41.18 -0.89
C ASP A 56 -0.84 -42.26 -1.60
N ALA A 57 0.34 -42.60 -1.08
CA ALA A 57 1.29 -43.53 -1.70
C ALA A 57 2.13 -44.30 -0.65
N SER A 58 1.47 -45.13 0.17
CA SER A 58 2.08 -45.87 1.29
C SER A 58 3.20 -46.85 0.91
N HIS A 59 3.25 -47.30 -0.35
CA HIS A 59 4.22 -48.29 -0.82
C HIS A 59 5.43 -47.66 -1.53
N ASP A 60 5.46 -46.34 -1.70
CA ASP A 60 6.58 -45.66 -2.34
C ASP A 60 7.80 -45.67 -1.41
N THR A 61 8.89 -46.28 -1.89
CA THR A 61 10.14 -46.38 -1.13
C THR A 61 10.77 -45.02 -0.82
N GLU A 62 10.53 -44.00 -1.64
CA GLU A 62 11.03 -42.65 -1.43
C GLU A 62 10.29 -41.97 -0.26
N ILE A 63 8.97 -42.13 -0.18
CA ILE A 63 8.14 -41.58 0.90
C ILE A 63 8.50 -42.23 2.24
N VAL A 64 8.74 -43.55 2.25
CA VAL A 64 9.20 -44.26 3.45
C VAL A 64 10.55 -43.72 3.93
N ARG A 65 11.50 -43.47 3.01
CA ARG A 65 12.80 -42.86 3.33
C ARG A 65 12.65 -41.44 3.87
N LEU A 66 11.78 -40.63 3.26
CA LEU A 66 11.51 -39.26 3.71
C LEU A 66 10.93 -39.21 5.12
N ALA A 67 10.02 -40.12 5.45
CA ALA A 67 9.46 -40.22 6.80
C ALA A 67 10.54 -40.48 7.86
N GLU A 68 11.49 -41.36 7.55
CA GLU A 68 12.61 -41.65 8.44
C GLU A 68 13.55 -40.44 8.58
N VAL A 69 13.87 -39.74 7.49
CA VAL A 69 14.70 -38.52 7.52
C VAL A 69 14.05 -37.41 8.35
N VAL A 70 12.74 -37.20 8.21
CA VAL A 70 11.99 -36.20 9.01
C VAL A 70 12.01 -36.59 10.50
N LYS A 71 11.81 -37.87 10.81
CA LYS A 71 11.85 -38.38 12.19
C LYS A 71 13.23 -38.20 12.83
N GLN A 72 14.30 -38.59 12.13
CA GLN A 72 15.68 -38.41 12.60
C GLN A 72 16.03 -36.92 12.78
N SER A 73 15.56 -36.06 11.87
CA SER A 73 15.75 -34.61 11.97
C SER A 73 15.03 -34.03 13.19
N ALA A 74 13.83 -34.50 13.51
CA ALA A 74 13.08 -34.10 14.70
C ALA A 74 13.82 -34.51 16.00
N GLU A 75 14.28 -35.76 16.08
CA GLU A 75 15.01 -36.30 17.23
C GLU A 75 16.34 -35.56 17.46
N THR A 76 17.08 -35.26 16.39
CA THR A 76 18.36 -34.53 16.46
C THR A 76 18.18 -33.11 17.00
N ARG A 77 17.06 -32.44 16.70
CA ARG A 77 16.77 -31.08 17.19
C ARG A 77 16.40 -31.06 18.68
N VAL A 78 15.73 -32.11 19.17
CA VAL A 78 15.43 -32.29 20.60
C VAL A 78 16.73 -32.53 21.38
N ALA A 79 17.63 -33.39 20.88
CA ALA A 79 18.91 -33.68 21.51
C ALA A 79 19.86 -32.47 21.60
N LYS A 80 19.82 -31.56 20.62
CA LYS A 80 20.61 -30.31 20.64
C LYS A 80 20.06 -29.29 21.66
N LYS A 81 18.74 -29.19 21.84
CA LYS A 81 18.15 -28.32 22.88
C LYS A 81 18.48 -28.78 24.30
N SER A 82 18.67 -30.08 24.54
CA SER A 82 19.09 -30.60 25.85
C SER A 82 20.56 -30.38 26.19
N LYS A 83 21.44 -30.09 25.21
CA LYS A 83 22.88 -29.86 25.47
C LYS A 83 23.26 -28.39 25.76
N ALA A 84 22.36 -27.43 25.52
CA ALA A 84 22.63 -26.01 25.78
C ALA A 84 22.33 -25.57 27.23
N ASN A 85 21.69 -26.40 28.04
CA ASN A 85 21.27 -26.08 29.41
C ASN A 85 21.72 -27.13 30.43
N THR A 86 23.01 -27.49 30.49
CA THR A 86 23.55 -28.17 31.68
C THR A 86 25.07 -28.04 31.82
N ALA A 87 25.50 -27.00 32.54
CA ALA A 87 26.71 -27.04 33.36
C ALA A 87 26.28 -27.19 34.83
N VAL A 88 25.74 -28.36 35.20
CA VAL A 88 25.74 -28.86 36.57
C VAL A 88 25.86 -30.38 36.50
N THR A 89 26.89 -30.88 37.18
CA THR A 89 27.30 -32.27 37.35
C THR A 89 26.17 -33.17 37.85
N SER A 90 25.98 -34.33 37.22
CA SER A 90 26.11 -35.64 37.90
C SER A 90 25.71 -36.82 36.99
N SER A 91 26.20 -37.96 37.43
CA SER A 91 26.33 -39.31 36.89
C SER A 91 25.10 -40.01 36.28
N LYS A 92 25.47 -41.03 35.47
CA LYS A 92 24.71 -42.07 34.76
C LYS A 92 23.57 -42.78 35.54
N PRO A 93 22.68 -43.49 34.82
CA PRO A 93 21.28 -43.70 35.19
C PRO A 93 21.02 -45.03 35.89
N GLY A 94 20.10 -44.99 36.85
CA GLY A 94 19.37 -46.15 37.35
C GLY A 94 17.90 -45.78 37.50
N GLU A 95 17.02 -46.65 37.00
CA GLU A 95 15.56 -46.56 37.05
C GLU A 95 15.05 -46.16 38.44
N LYS A 96 14.11 -45.20 38.49
CA LYS A 96 12.90 -45.24 39.34
C LYS A 96 12.03 -43.99 39.18
N ALA A 97 10.74 -44.23 39.25
CA ALA A 97 9.66 -43.30 38.98
C ALA A 97 9.61 -42.08 39.92
N ALA A 98 9.29 -40.93 39.29
CA ALA A 98 8.53 -39.79 39.80
C ALA A 98 8.54 -39.50 41.32
N ARG A 99 9.51 -38.70 41.78
CA ARG A 99 9.30 -37.76 42.91
C ARG A 99 9.41 -36.33 42.39
N ARG A 100 8.25 -35.72 42.11
CA ARG A 100 8.14 -34.27 41.88
C ARG A 100 8.62 -33.53 43.12
N THR A 101 9.69 -32.76 43.01
CA THR A 101 10.26 -31.97 44.09
C THR A 101 9.25 -30.92 44.60
N PRO A 102 9.30 -30.52 45.89
CA PRO A 102 8.42 -29.48 46.46
C PRO A 102 8.48 -28.15 45.69
N ALA A 103 9.64 -27.83 45.11
CA ALA A 103 9.83 -26.63 44.29
C ALA A 103 8.94 -26.61 43.03
N PHE A 104 8.75 -27.76 42.37
CA PHE A 104 7.88 -27.85 41.21
C PHE A 104 6.41 -27.66 41.58
N ARG A 105 5.98 -28.12 42.75
CA ARG A 105 4.61 -27.91 43.25
C ARG A 105 4.35 -26.44 43.57
N LYS A 106 5.33 -25.74 44.15
CA LYS A 106 5.22 -24.30 44.44
C LYS A 106 5.09 -23.48 43.16
N MET A 107 5.97 -23.72 42.18
CA MET A 107 5.92 -23.03 40.88
C MET A 107 4.63 -23.35 40.10
N ALA A 108 4.13 -24.58 40.18
CA ALA A 108 2.86 -24.96 39.58
C ALA A 108 1.68 -24.23 40.23
N SER A 109 1.69 -24.06 41.57
CA SER A 109 0.67 -23.27 42.29
C SER A 109 0.73 -21.80 41.89
N GLU A 110 1.91 -21.19 41.92
CA GLU A 110 2.10 -19.78 41.54
C GLU A 110 1.65 -19.50 40.10
N LEU A 111 1.87 -20.45 39.18
CA LEU A 111 1.40 -20.35 37.80
C LEU A 111 -0.13 -20.44 37.69
N VAL A 112 -0.76 -21.34 38.46
CA VAL A 112 -2.22 -21.47 38.50
C VAL A 112 -2.84 -20.20 39.06
N ASP A 113 -2.31 -19.68 40.17
CA ASP A 113 -2.77 -18.46 40.83
C ASP A 113 -2.61 -17.25 39.90
N GLY A 114 -1.46 -17.14 39.22
CA GLY A 114 -1.22 -16.11 38.22
C GLY A 114 -2.17 -16.19 37.02
N HIS A 115 -2.44 -17.39 36.52
CA HIS A 115 -3.39 -17.59 35.41
C HIS A 115 -4.83 -17.24 35.84
N GLN A 116 -5.21 -17.53 37.07
CA GLN A 116 -6.52 -17.21 37.60
C GLN A 116 -6.70 -15.69 37.75
N SER A 117 -5.70 -15.00 38.31
CA SER A 117 -5.69 -13.53 38.38
C SER A 117 -5.78 -12.87 37.00
N LEU A 118 -5.11 -13.44 35.98
CA LEU A 118 -5.20 -12.93 34.61
C LEU A 118 -6.61 -13.09 34.02
N ARG A 119 -7.29 -14.21 34.30
CA ARG A 119 -8.67 -14.44 33.84
C ARG A 119 -9.66 -13.49 34.49
N GLU A 120 -9.47 -13.14 35.76
CA GLU A 120 -10.30 -12.16 36.46
C GLU A 120 -10.15 -10.77 35.82
N LYS A 121 -8.92 -10.32 35.59
CA LYS A 121 -8.66 -9.05 34.87
C LYS A 121 -9.24 -9.05 33.45
N ALA A 122 -9.11 -10.16 32.74
CA ALA A 122 -9.69 -10.30 31.41
C ALA A 122 -11.23 -10.23 31.45
N LYS A 123 -11.86 -10.81 32.48
CA LYS A 123 -13.30 -10.75 32.70
C LYS A 123 -13.78 -9.32 32.94
N ASP A 124 -13.06 -8.55 33.74
CA ASP A 124 -13.35 -7.13 33.99
C ASP A 124 -13.23 -6.30 32.69
N LEU A 125 -12.14 -6.51 31.93
CA LEU A 125 -11.94 -5.86 30.64
C LEU A 125 -13.03 -6.24 29.63
N PHE A 126 -13.45 -7.51 29.60
CA PHE A 126 -14.53 -7.97 28.74
C PHE A 126 -15.87 -7.34 29.11
N GLY A 127 -16.14 -7.19 30.42
CA GLY A 127 -17.29 -6.45 30.93
C GLY A 127 -17.33 -5.00 30.44
N ASN A 128 -16.17 -4.33 30.40
CA ASN A 128 -16.04 -2.96 29.90
C ASN A 128 -16.13 -2.87 28.36
N LEU A 129 -15.68 -3.91 27.64
CA LEU A 129 -15.70 -3.96 26.17
C LEU A 129 -17.10 -4.18 25.59
N LEU A 130 -17.99 -4.89 26.29
CA LEU A 130 -19.34 -5.21 25.80
C LEU A 130 -20.21 -3.96 25.54
N PRO A 131 -20.31 -2.98 26.47
CA PRO A 131 -21.01 -1.72 26.22
C PRO A 131 -20.43 -0.94 25.03
N LEU A 132 -19.09 -0.88 24.92
CA LEU A 132 -18.41 -0.19 23.82
C LEU A 132 -18.71 -0.84 22.47
N GLN A 133 -18.75 -2.18 22.41
CA GLN A 133 -19.15 -2.87 21.18
C GLN A 133 -20.63 -2.66 20.83
N ALA A 134 -21.50 -2.56 21.84
CA ALA A 134 -22.91 -2.25 21.60
C ALA A 134 -23.08 -0.83 21.04
N GLU A 135 -22.29 0.14 21.50
CA GLU A 135 -22.24 1.49 20.92
C GLU A 135 -21.66 1.49 19.51
N GLN A 136 -20.55 0.78 19.26
CA GLN A 136 -19.99 0.62 17.93
C GLN A 136 -21.00 0.05 16.92
N ARG A 137 -21.77 -0.97 17.33
CA ARG A 137 -22.84 -1.54 16.48
C ARG A 137 -23.96 -0.53 16.20
N LYS A 138 -24.35 0.28 17.19
CA LYS A 138 -25.34 1.35 16.98
C LYS A 138 -24.84 2.40 15.98
N LEU A 139 -23.53 2.61 15.91
CA LEU A 139 -22.87 3.52 14.97
C LEU A 139 -22.50 2.85 13.62
N GLY A 140 -22.83 1.58 13.42
CA GLY A 140 -22.50 0.84 12.19
C GLY A 140 -21.01 0.53 12.01
N LEU A 141 -20.21 0.65 13.06
CA LEU A 141 -18.77 0.37 13.02
C LEU A 141 -18.49 -1.14 13.15
N PRO A 142 -17.44 -1.66 12.49
CA PRO A 142 -17.06 -3.06 12.60
C PRO A 142 -16.61 -3.40 14.03
N THR A 143 -17.14 -4.50 14.58
CA THR A 143 -16.76 -4.97 15.94
C THR A 143 -15.46 -5.77 15.91
N SER A 144 -14.52 -5.44 16.78
CA SER A 144 -13.24 -6.15 16.87
C SER A 144 -13.41 -7.63 17.30
N GLY A 145 -12.69 -8.53 16.62
CA GLY A 145 -12.63 -9.96 16.96
C GLY A 145 -12.01 -10.26 18.33
N VAL A 146 -11.39 -9.24 18.96
CA VAL A 146 -10.75 -9.32 20.28
C VAL A 146 -11.72 -9.80 21.35
N SER A 147 -12.98 -9.38 21.28
CA SER A 147 -14.05 -9.82 22.20
C SER A 147 -14.25 -11.34 22.22
N VAL A 148 -14.21 -11.99 21.05
CA VAL A 148 -14.39 -13.45 20.91
C VAL A 148 -13.21 -14.19 21.52
N SER A 149 -11.98 -13.70 21.27
CA SER A 149 -10.76 -14.26 21.84
C SER A 149 -10.67 -14.07 23.36
N LEU A 150 -11.06 -12.90 23.86
CA LEU A 150 -11.08 -12.59 25.29
C LEU A 150 -12.12 -13.44 26.02
N LYS A 151 -13.31 -13.62 25.44
CA LYS A 151 -14.35 -14.52 25.96
C LYS A 151 -13.85 -15.97 26.04
N ALA A 152 -13.20 -16.46 24.99
CA ALA A 152 -12.60 -17.80 24.98
C ALA A 152 -11.54 -17.97 26.08
N PHE A 153 -10.73 -16.93 26.33
CA PHE A 153 -9.70 -16.93 27.38
C PHE A 153 -10.30 -16.99 28.79
N ILE A 154 -11.35 -16.19 29.06
CA ILE A 154 -12.05 -16.14 30.34
C ILE A 154 -12.71 -17.48 30.67
N GLU A 155 -13.35 -18.10 29.69
CA GLU A 155 -14.02 -19.39 29.83
C GLU A 155 -13.04 -20.56 29.98
N GLY A 156 -11.73 -20.29 29.93
CA GLY A 156 -10.71 -21.31 30.06
C GLY A 156 -10.71 -22.34 28.95
N ARG A 157 -11.42 -22.07 27.85
CA ARG A 157 -11.17 -22.76 26.60
C ARG A 157 -9.75 -22.41 26.20
N ASN A 158 -9.03 -23.36 25.61
CA ASN A 158 -7.85 -22.97 24.85
C ASN A 158 -8.35 -21.97 23.83
N VAL A 159 -8.08 -20.68 24.05
CA VAL A 159 -8.09 -19.70 22.97
C VAL A 159 -7.34 -20.42 21.88
N PRO A 160 -7.89 -20.57 20.66
CA PRO A 160 -7.05 -21.04 19.57
C PRO A 160 -5.85 -20.13 19.69
N LYS A 161 -4.67 -20.71 19.98
CA LYS A 161 -3.45 -19.96 19.82
C LYS A 161 -3.69 -19.32 18.47
N VAL A 162 -3.58 -18.00 18.36
CA VAL A 162 -3.23 -17.42 17.07
C VAL A 162 -1.81 -17.92 16.83
N SER A 163 -1.73 -19.24 16.62
CA SER A 163 -0.74 -19.93 15.87
C SER A 163 -0.86 -19.16 14.60
N ALA A 164 0.13 -18.29 14.38
CA ALA A 164 0.66 -18.00 13.09
C ALA A 164 0.82 -19.34 12.35
N GLY A 165 -0.30 -19.90 11.90
CA GLY A 165 -0.31 -20.89 10.85
C GLY A 165 0.24 -20.20 9.61
N PRO A 166 0.74 -20.97 8.65
CA PRO A 166 1.13 -20.41 7.38
C PRO A 166 0.00 -19.54 6.81
N PRO A 167 0.32 -18.39 6.20
CA PRO A 167 -0.69 -17.54 5.58
C PRO A 167 -1.48 -18.33 4.55
N SER A 168 -2.73 -17.90 4.32
CA SER A 168 -3.60 -18.51 3.32
C SER A 168 -2.90 -18.60 1.96
N LYS A 169 -3.26 -19.59 1.15
CA LYS A 169 -2.75 -19.69 -0.22
C LYS A 169 -3.21 -18.48 -1.04
N VAL A 170 -2.37 -18.03 -1.98
CA VAL A 170 -2.64 -16.87 -2.84
C VAL A 170 -3.98 -17.03 -3.59
N HIS A 171 -4.26 -18.21 -4.13
CA HIS A 171 -5.54 -18.50 -4.81
C HIS A 171 -6.77 -18.42 -3.89
N ALA A 172 -6.63 -18.76 -2.61
CA ALA A 172 -7.73 -18.65 -1.67
C ALA A 172 -8.11 -17.18 -1.44
N VAL A 173 -7.09 -16.31 -1.29
CA VAL A 173 -7.27 -14.86 -1.15
C VAL A 173 -7.87 -14.27 -2.42
N MET A 174 -7.34 -14.63 -3.59
CA MET A 174 -7.88 -14.19 -4.88
C MET A 174 -9.34 -14.59 -5.06
N ARG A 175 -9.71 -15.84 -4.75
CA ARG A 175 -11.10 -16.30 -4.81
C ARG A 175 -12.01 -15.51 -3.86
N ALA A 176 -11.53 -15.21 -2.65
CA ALA A 176 -12.26 -14.39 -1.71
C ALA A 176 -12.51 -12.97 -2.26
N ILE A 177 -11.48 -12.34 -2.83
CA ILE A 177 -11.57 -11.02 -3.47
C ILE A 177 -12.58 -11.04 -4.64
N LEU A 178 -12.51 -12.06 -5.50
CA LEU A 178 -13.44 -12.21 -6.62
C LEU A 178 -14.88 -12.46 -6.17
N SER A 179 -15.08 -13.14 -5.04
CA SER A 179 -16.41 -13.41 -4.50
C SER A 179 -17.07 -12.19 -3.85
N ILE A 180 -16.28 -11.27 -3.31
CA ILE A 180 -16.76 -10.07 -2.58
C ILE A 180 -15.87 -8.86 -2.94
N PRO A 181 -15.98 -8.31 -4.17
CA PRO A 181 -15.10 -7.24 -4.65
C PRO A 181 -15.10 -5.98 -3.79
N GLU A 182 -16.25 -5.63 -3.21
CA GLU A 182 -16.43 -4.49 -2.31
C GLU A 182 -15.59 -4.56 -1.03
N LYS A 183 -15.14 -5.76 -0.63
CA LYS A 183 -14.23 -5.98 0.52
C LYS A 183 -12.81 -6.31 0.11
N ALA A 184 -12.45 -6.10 -1.16
CA ALA A 184 -11.14 -6.49 -1.69
C ALA A 184 -9.98 -5.91 -0.89
N VAL A 185 -10.05 -4.62 -0.51
CA VAL A 185 -9.01 -3.94 0.26
C VAL A 185 -8.85 -4.57 1.65
N ASP A 186 -9.94 -4.76 2.38
CA ASP A 186 -9.92 -5.38 3.72
C ASP A 186 -9.39 -6.81 3.69
N LEU A 187 -9.76 -7.58 2.67
CA LEU A 187 -9.28 -8.95 2.49
C LEU A 187 -7.77 -9.00 2.22
N VAL A 188 -7.25 -8.07 1.41
CA VAL A 188 -5.82 -7.94 1.15
C VAL A 188 -5.07 -7.53 2.43
N ILE A 189 -5.58 -6.54 3.17
CA ILE A 189 -4.96 -6.09 4.42
C ILE A 189 -4.91 -7.24 5.43
N LEU A 190 -6.03 -7.94 5.64
CA LEU A 190 -6.10 -9.08 6.55
C LEU A 190 -5.10 -10.18 6.15
N ASP A 191 -4.98 -10.46 4.85
CA ASP A 191 -3.99 -11.42 4.36
C ASP A 191 -2.55 -10.97 4.67
N PHE A 192 -2.21 -9.70 4.41
CA PHE A 192 -0.88 -9.19 4.70
C PHE A 192 -0.57 -9.10 6.19
N GLU A 193 -1.52 -8.70 7.03
CA GLU A 193 -1.39 -8.73 8.49
C GLU A 193 -1.09 -10.16 8.98
N ASN A 194 -1.79 -11.17 8.44
CA ASN A 194 -1.52 -12.57 8.76
C ASN A 194 -0.12 -13.00 8.30
N VAL A 195 0.32 -12.58 7.11
CA VAL A 195 1.68 -12.85 6.61
C VAL A 195 2.73 -12.20 7.52
N ILE A 196 2.56 -10.93 7.91
CA ILE A 196 3.47 -10.22 8.81
C ILE A 196 3.55 -10.94 10.16
N LEU A 197 2.40 -11.27 10.77
CA LEU A 197 2.36 -11.97 12.05
C LEU A 197 3.08 -13.32 11.96
N TRP A 198 2.87 -14.04 10.86
CA TRP A 198 3.52 -15.31 10.60
C TRP A 198 5.04 -15.19 10.41
N LEU A 199 5.48 -14.26 9.58
CA LEU A 199 6.90 -13.98 9.37
C LEU A 199 7.57 -13.59 10.67
N ARG A 200 7.02 -12.63 11.42
CA ARG A 200 7.55 -12.23 12.73
C ARG A 200 7.67 -13.42 13.69
N GLY A 201 6.66 -14.30 13.73
CA GLY A 201 6.70 -15.52 14.52
C GLY A 201 7.81 -16.50 14.10
N ILE A 202 8.02 -16.69 12.79
CA ILE A 202 9.10 -17.53 12.25
C ILE A 202 10.48 -16.93 12.55
N PHE A 203 10.66 -15.65 12.27
CA PHE A 203 11.95 -15.00 12.43
C PHE A 203 12.35 -14.89 13.91
N MET A 204 11.40 -14.69 14.84
CA MET A 204 11.69 -14.77 16.27
C MET A 204 12.23 -16.14 16.72
N LEU A 205 11.87 -17.23 16.03
CA LEU A 205 12.39 -18.57 16.35
C LEU A 205 13.79 -18.82 15.79
N ASN A 206 14.20 -18.11 14.73
CA ASN A 206 15.40 -18.39 13.95
C ASN A 206 16.48 -17.31 14.02
N ALA A 207 16.13 -16.07 14.38
CA ALA A 207 17.04 -14.94 14.51
C ALA A 207 16.72 -14.13 15.78
N PRO A 208 17.73 -13.80 16.62
CA PRO A 208 17.50 -13.05 17.86
C PRO A 208 16.97 -11.63 17.62
N ASN A 209 17.17 -11.07 16.43
CA ASN A 209 16.76 -9.70 16.08
C ASN A 209 15.44 -9.64 15.28
N GLY A 210 14.79 -10.78 15.00
CA GLY A 210 13.64 -10.83 14.09
C GLY A 210 14.01 -10.58 12.62
N ALA A 211 13.02 -10.52 11.73
CA ALA A 211 13.22 -10.07 10.36
C ALA A 211 13.28 -8.55 10.31
N SER A 212 14.11 -8.04 9.40
CA SER A 212 14.07 -6.63 9.06
C SER A 212 12.73 -6.27 8.39
N GLU A 213 12.29 -5.03 8.56
CA GLU A 213 11.08 -4.52 7.91
C GLU A 213 11.19 -4.56 6.38
N ASP A 214 12.41 -4.40 5.85
CA ASP A 214 12.69 -4.47 4.41
C ASP A 214 12.48 -5.88 3.84
N GLU A 215 12.90 -6.94 4.55
CA GLU A 215 12.65 -8.33 4.17
C GLU A 215 11.15 -8.64 4.16
N ILE A 216 10.42 -8.17 5.19
CA ILE A 216 8.97 -8.33 5.26
C ILE A 216 8.31 -7.59 4.09
N ARG A 217 8.74 -6.35 3.80
CA ARG A 217 8.25 -5.54 2.69
C ARG A 217 8.47 -6.25 1.35
N GLU A 218 9.66 -6.80 1.10
CA GLU A 218 9.96 -7.53 -0.13
C GLU A 218 9.05 -8.74 -0.33
N ILE A 219 8.79 -9.51 0.74
CA ILE A 219 7.88 -10.65 0.72
C ILE A 219 6.45 -10.20 0.39
N LEU A 220 5.97 -9.13 1.02
CA LEU A 220 4.66 -8.57 0.73
C LEU A 220 4.56 -8.06 -0.71
N VAL A 221 5.58 -7.37 -1.26
CA VAL A 221 5.60 -6.95 -2.66
C VAL A 221 5.49 -8.14 -3.61
N LYS A 222 6.23 -9.24 -3.36
CA LYS A 222 6.12 -10.48 -4.14
C LYS A 222 4.71 -11.06 -4.05
N ARG A 223 4.11 -11.04 -2.87
CA ARG A 223 2.76 -11.54 -2.64
C ARG A 223 1.69 -10.68 -3.31
N THR A 224 1.80 -9.36 -3.25
CA THR A 224 0.95 -8.41 -3.99
C THR A 224 0.97 -8.71 -5.48
N ARG A 225 2.16 -8.88 -6.07
CA ARG A 225 2.30 -9.23 -7.49
C ARG A 225 1.68 -10.59 -7.82
N ALA A 226 1.80 -11.58 -6.92
CA ALA A 226 1.19 -12.90 -7.11
C ALA A 226 -0.34 -12.82 -7.12
N ILE A 227 -0.94 -12.06 -6.19
CA ILE A 227 -2.40 -11.82 -6.15
C ILE A 227 -2.85 -11.06 -7.41
N GLN A 228 -2.17 -9.97 -7.77
CA GLN A 228 -2.52 -9.14 -8.92
C GLN A 228 -2.47 -9.90 -10.25
N LYS A 229 -1.57 -10.87 -10.42
CA LYS A 229 -1.45 -11.67 -11.65
C LYS A 229 -2.73 -12.44 -11.99
N GLY A 230 -3.53 -12.81 -11.00
CA GLY A 230 -4.76 -13.57 -11.22
C GLY A 230 -6.05 -12.78 -10.98
N LEU A 231 -5.97 -11.46 -10.76
CA LEU A 231 -7.13 -10.59 -10.63
C LEU A 231 -7.37 -9.78 -11.93
N PRO A 232 -8.64 -9.45 -12.25
CA PRO A 232 -8.99 -8.46 -13.27
C PRO A 232 -8.33 -7.10 -13.02
N GLU A 233 -8.06 -6.33 -14.09
CA GLU A 233 -7.44 -5.00 -14.00
C GLU A 233 -8.18 -4.05 -13.07
N SER A 234 -9.52 -4.11 -13.06
CA SER A 234 -10.36 -3.30 -12.18
C SER A 234 -10.07 -3.51 -10.68
N LEU A 235 -9.57 -4.69 -10.29
CA LEU A 235 -9.34 -5.05 -8.88
C LEU A 235 -7.87 -4.93 -8.44
N LYS A 236 -6.92 -4.86 -9.36
CA LYS A 236 -5.49 -4.70 -9.02
C LYS A 236 -5.17 -3.47 -8.15
N PRO A 237 -5.85 -2.32 -8.31
CA PRO A 237 -5.64 -1.15 -7.45
C PRO A 237 -5.98 -1.42 -5.97
N HIS A 238 -6.91 -2.33 -5.68
CA HIS A 238 -7.22 -2.69 -4.29
C HIS A 238 -6.06 -3.41 -3.60
N CYS A 239 -5.25 -4.16 -4.35
CA CYS A 239 -4.06 -4.79 -3.80
C CYS A 239 -2.98 -3.77 -3.44
N GLU A 240 -2.81 -2.73 -4.27
CA GLU A 240 -1.86 -1.64 -4.00
C GLU A 240 -2.30 -0.83 -2.79
N LEU A 241 -3.59 -0.51 -2.70
CA LEU A 241 -4.15 0.21 -1.57
C LEU A 241 -4.05 -0.60 -0.27
N GLY A 242 -4.34 -1.90 -0.32
CA GLY A 242 -4.17 -2.79 0.84
C GLY A 242 -2.71 -2.87 1.29
N PHE A 243 -1.76 -2.98 0.36
CA PHE A 243 -0.32 -2.95 0.65
C PHE A 243 0.09 -1.63 1.32
N MET A 244 -0.34 -0.50 0.78
CA MET A 244 -0.07 0.83 1.32
C MET A 244 -0.54 0.98 2.78
N HIS A 245 -1.76 0.56 3.10
CA HIS A 245 -2.27 0.60 4.48
C HIS A 245 -1.49 -0.33 5.41
N THR A 246 -1.22 -1.56 4.98
CA THR A 246 -0.44 -2.50 5.79
C THR A 246 0.96 -1.97 6.06
N GLU A 247 1.62 -1.38 5.06
CA GLU A 247 2.95 -0.81 5.19
C GLU A 247 2.97 0.36 6.19
N HIS A 248 2.00 1.28 6.09
CA HIS A 248 1.83 2.40 7.01
C HIS A 248 1.73 1.96 8.47
N GLU A 249 0.85 0.99 8.73
CA GLU A 249 0.48 0.60 10.09
C GLU A 249 1.48 -0.37 10.72
N ASN A 250 2.13 -1.22 9.91
CA ASN A 250 2.90 -2.36 10.43
C ASN A 250 4.40 -2.27 10.18
N LEU A 251 4.88 -1.50 9.19
CA LEU A 251 6.27 -1.53 8.72
C LEU A 251 7.02 -0.20 8.86
N HIS A 252 6.51 0.70 9.71
CA HIS A 252 7.15 1.98 10.05
C HIS A 252 7.74 2.74 8.85
N HIS A 253 7.00 2.73 7.75
CA HIS A 253 7.43 3.38 6.51
C HIS A 253 7.65 4.86 6.72
N LYS A 254 8.69 5.38 6.06
CA LYS A 254 9.08 6.79 6.14
C LYS A 254 8.52 7.56 4.96
N TYR A 255 7.67 8.53 5.25
CA TYR A 255 7.09 9.42 4.23
C TYR A 255 7.92 10.69 4.07
N ALA A 256 7.86 11.29 2.89
CA ALA A 256 8.55 12.55 2.60
C ALA A 256 8.12 13.69 3.55
N ASN A 257 6.89 13.64 4.06
CA ASN A 257 6.31 14.60 4.98
C ASN A 257 6.21 14.12 6.44
N ASP A 258 6.96 13.08 6.85
CA ASP A 258 6.97 12.60 8.25
C ASP A 258 7.25 13.71 9.27
N ALA A 259 8.20 14.60 8.96
CA ALA A 259 8.59 15.69 9.85
C ALA A 259 7.55 16.81 9.94
N LEU A 260 6.68 16.93 8.92
CA LEU A 260 5.64 17.95 8.86
C LEU A 260 4.32 17.44 9.46
N GLY A 261 4.07 16.13 9.40
CA GLY A 261 2.79 15.54 9.79
C GLY A 261 1.69 15.84 8.77
N THR A 262 0.45 15.88 9.23
CA THR A 262 -0.69 16.35 8.43
C THR A 262 -0.52 17.83 8.11
N MET A 263 -0.99 18.27 6.95
CA MET A 263 -0.72 19.61 6.42
C MET A 263 -1.42 20.72 7.22
N VAL A 264 -2.62 20.46 7.73
CA VAL A 264 -3.44 21.49 8.40
C VAL A 264 -3.22 21.47 9.91
N LEU A 265 -3.17 20.28 10.51
CA LEU A 265 -3.13 20.11 11.96
C LEU A 265 -1.77 19.71 12.52
N ASN A 266 -0.75 19.51 11.66
CA ASN A 266 0.58 19.03 12.03
C ASN A 266 0.53 17.78 12.92
N ARG A 267 -0.47 16.91 12.71
CA ARG A 267 -0.62 15.67 13.47
C ARG A 267 0.35 14.61 12.95
N PRO A 268 0.86 13.72 13.79
CA PRO A 268 1.66 12.59 13.33
C PRO A 268 0.89 11.77 12.28
N LEU A 269 1.55 11.40 11.18
CA LEU A 269 0.91 10.65 10.09
C LEU A 269 0.34 9.30 10.56
N LYS A 270 0.93 8.71 11.60
CA LYS A 270 0.48 7.46 12.24
C LYS A 270 -0.88 7.56 12.93
N GLU A 271 -1.36 8.78 13.19
CA GLU A 271 -2.66 9.03 13.82
C GLU A 271 -3.78 9.22 12.80
N ILE A 272 -3.46 9.25 11.49
CA ILE A 272 -4.47 9.37 10.45
C ILE A 272 -5.28 8.06 10.42
N PRO A 273 -6.62 8.13 10.54
CA PRO A 273 -7.47 6.94 10.41
C PRO A 273 -7.29 6.27 9.04
N ARG A 274 -7.36 4.94 9.00
CA ARG A 274 -7.16 4.15 7.77
C ARG A 274 -8.10 4.62 6.64
N GLU A 275 -9.34 4.93 6.97
CA GLU A 275 -10.37 5.42 6.06
C GLU A 275 -10.08 6.80 5.44
N ASP A 276 -9.09 7.52 5.96
CA ASP A 276 -8.69 8.85 5.52
C ASP A 276 -7.27 8.90 4.97
N PHE A 277 -6.53 7.81 5.11
CA PHE A 277 -5.12 7.73 4.77
C PHE A 277 -4.91 7.38 3.30
N TYR A 278 -4.06 8.13 2.62
CA TYR A 278 -3.64 7.84 1.26
C TYR A 278 -2.20 8.28 1.00
N VAL A 279 -1.49 7.57 0.12
CA VAL A 279 -0.10 7.87 -0.23
C VAL A 279 0.01 8.05 -1.74
N THR A 280 0.66 9.13 -2.16
CA THR A 280 0.91 9.44 -3.57
C THR A 280 2.25 8.88 -4.04
N GLU A 281 2.46 8.74 -5.35
CA GLU A 281 3.66 8.10 -5.93
C GLU A 281 4.97 8.82 -5.55
N ASP A 282 4.91 10.11 -5.24
CA ASP A 282 6.01 10.92 -4.72
C ASP A 282 6.32 10.68 -3.23
N ASN A 283 5.73 9.64 -2.63
CA ASN A 283 5.92 9.21 -1.24
C ASN A 283 5.44 10.24 -0.19
N TYR A 284 4.43 11.06 -0.53
CA TYR A 284 3.72 11.89 0.44
C TYR A 284 2.48 11.18 0.97
N ALA A 285 2.32 11.20 2.28
CA ALA A 285 1.16 10.65 2.97
C ALA A 285 0.16 11.75 3.31
N TRP A 286 -1.12 11.47 3.09
CA TRP A 286 -2.20 12.45 3.15
C TRP A 286 -3.35 11.96 4.00
N GLU A 287 -3.89 12.88 4.78
CA GLU A 287 -5.29 12.83 5.17
C GLU A 287 -6.12 13.37 4.00
N ILE A 288 -6.89 12.51 3.32
CA ILE A 288 -7.57 12.87 2.06
C ILE A 288 -8.51 14.07 2.23
N SER A 289 -9.11 14.25 3.40
CA SER A 289 -9.92 15.45 3.69
C SER A 289 -9.12 16.74 3.60
N GLU A 290 -7.90 16.75 4.16
CA GLU A 290 -7.01 17.91 4.11
C GLU A 290 -6.54 18.16 2.67
N LEU A 291 -6.13 17.09 1.97
CA LEU A 291 -5.72 17.17 0.57
C LEU A 291 -6.84 17.71 -0.33
N THR A 292 -8.06 17.22 -0.14
CA THR A 292 -9.25 17.67 -0.86
C THR A 292 -9.53 19.15 -0.63
N THR A 293 -9.34 19.62 0.60
CA THR A 293 -9.50 21.05 0.94
C THR A 293 -8.40 21.90 0.27
N ALA A 294 -7.17 21.41 0.26
CA ALA A 294 -6.04 22.09 -0.40
C ALA A 294 -6.26 22.22 -1.92
N ILE A 295 -6.67 21.14 -2.58
CA ILE A 295 -6.94 21.13 -4.02
C ILE A 295 -8.12 22.06 -4.36
N ARG A 296 -9.16 22.09 -3.52
CA ARG A 296 -10.28 23.04 -3.68
C ARG A 296 -9.86 24.49 -3.56
N ALA A 297 -8.98 24.80 -2.61
CA ALA A 297 -8.43 26.15 -2.46
C ALA A 297 -7.58 26.56 -3.68
N GLY A 298 -7.00 25.60 -4.39
CA GLY A 298 -6.32 25.78 -5.68
C GLY A 298 -7.23 25.65 -6.91
N ASP A 299 -8.54 25.87 -6.76
CA ASP A 299 -9.57 25.77 -7.81
C ASP A 299 -9.58 24.44 -8.59
N GLY A 300 -9.22 23.33 -7.93
CA GLY A 300 -9.26 22.00 -8.53
C GLY A 300 -8.02 21.58 -9.30
N VAL A 301 -6.93 22.36 -9.27
CA VAL A 301 -5.65 21.94 -9.85
C VAL A 301 -5.11 20.74 -9.07
N MET A 302 -4.95 19.60 -9.75
CA MET A 302 -4.45 18.35 -9.16
C MET A 302 -2.93 18.39 -8.90
N ARG A 303 -2.53 19.22 -7.94
CA ARG A 303 -1.14 19.46 -7.56
C ARG A 303 -0.93 19.10 -6.10
N ASN A 304 0.23 18.52 -5.80
CA ASN A 304 0.68 18.30 -4.44
C ASN A 304 0.89 19.67 -3.73
N PRO A 305 0.16 19.96 -2.65
CA PRO A 305 0.26 21.26 -1.99
C PRO A 305 1.59 21.50 -1.27
N LEU A 306 2.36 20.45 -0.96
CA LEU A 306 3.66 20.51 -0.30
C LEU A 306 4.81 20.58 -1.32
N SER A 307 4.91 19.59 -2.23
CA SER A 307 5.99 19.56 -3.24
C SER A 307 5.78 20.56 -4.38
N LYS A 308 4.54 21.01 -4.59
CA LYS A 308 4.10 21.84 -5.73
C LYS A 308 4.19 21.13 -7.09
N GLU A 309 4.48 19.84 -7.10
CA GLU A 309 4.48 19.01 -8.32
C GLU A 309 3.06 18.54 -8.67
N MET A 310 2.82 18.27 -9.95
CA MET A 310 1.54 17.72 -10.39
C MET A 310 1.40 16.27 -9.97
N PHE A 311 0.21 15.90 -9.48
CA PHE A 311 -0.09 14.50 -9.24
C PHE A 311 -0.06 13.73 -10.55
N THR A 312 0.43 12.49 -10.49
CA THR A 312 0.38 11.61 -11.65
C THR A 312 -1.07 11.23 -11.97
N LEU A 313 -1.33 10.74 -13.18
CA LEU A 313 -2.66 10.23 -13.52
C LEU A 313 -3.10 9.08 -12.61
N LYS A 314 -2.14 8.31 -12.07
CA LYS A 314 -2.42 7.25 -11.11
C LYS A 314 -2.89 7.84 -9.79
N ASP A 315 -2.18 8.83 -9.27
CA ASP A 315 -2.53 9.54 -8.04
C ASP A 315 -3.89 10.23 -8.16
N ILE A 316 -4.14 10.94 -9.26
CA ILE A 316 -5.43 11.61 -9.52
C ILE A 316 -6.57 10.59 -9.47
N ARG A 317 -6.43 9.44 -10.13
CA ARG A 317 -7.45 8.38 -10.09
C ARG A 317 -7.62 7.81 -8.70
N GLY A 318 -6.53 7.59 -7.96
CA GLY A 318 -6.60 7.10 -6.58
C GLY A 318 -7.31 8.07 -5.65
N ILE A 319 -6.97 9.35 -5.72
CA ILE A 319 -7.61 10.44 -4.97
C ILE A 319 -9.11 10.49 -5.31
N LEU A 320 -9.49 10.47 -6.59
CA LEU A 320 -10.89 10.54 -7.02
C LEU A 320 -11.70 9.29 -6.65
N ARG A 321 -11.05 8.12 -6.60
CA ARG A 321 -11.69 6.85 -6.15
C ARG A 321 -11.91 6.82 -4.64
N HIS A 322 -11.14 7.57 -3.87
CA HIS A 322 -11.29 7.62 -2.43
C HIS A 322 -12.66 8.24 -2.05
N PRO A 323 -13.42 7.67 -1.10
CA PRO A 323 -14.76 8.15 -0.74
C PRO A 323 -14.80 9.66 -0.45
N ARG A 324 -13.79 10.17 0.27
CA ARG A 324 -13.66 11.60 0.59
C ARG A 324 -13.08 12.46 -0.54
N GLY A 325 -12.32 11.87 -1.47
CA GLY A 325 -11.75 12.59 -2.61
C GLY A 325 -12.71 12.70 -3.81
N LYS A 326 -13.77 11.88 -3.84
CA LYS A 326 -14.82 11.90 -4.88
C LYS A 326 -15.45 13.29 -5.06
N ALA A 327 -15.47 14.11 -4.02
CA ALA A 327 -15.99 15.45 -4.07
C ALA A 327 -15.11 16.45 -4.86
N LEU A 328 -13.96 16.00 -5.37
CA LEU A 328 -13.13 16.71 -6.37
C LEU A 328 -13.49 16.35 -7.81
N GLU A 329 -14.27 15.29 -8.05
CA GLU A 329 -14.59 14.81 -9.40
C GLU A 329 -15.26 15.89 -10.25
N ALA A 330 -16.21 16.64 -9.65
CA ALA A 330 -16.85 17.77 -10.33
C ALA A 330 -15.86 18.88 -10.72
N LEU A 331 -14.83 19.15 -9.90
CA LEU A 331 -13.81 20.14 -10.20
C LEU A 331 -12.84 19.64 -11.27
N ALA A 332 -12.47 18.35 -11.22
CA ALA A 332 -11.64 17.73 -12.24
C ALA A 332 -12.32 17.76 -13.61
N ILE A 333 -13.62 17.40 -13.67
CA ILE A 333 -14.44 17.51 -14.88
C ILE A 333 -14.52 18.96 -15.35
N ALA A 334 -14.78 19.91 -14.44
CA ALA A 334 -14.83 21.32 -14.81
C ALA A 334 -13.50 21.82 -15.40
N GLN A 335 -12.36 21.43 -14.84
CA GLN A 335 -11.03 21.76 -15.39
C GLN A 335 -10.80 21.11 -16.76
N GLU A 336 -11.23 19.87 -16.96
CA GLU A 336 -11.16 19.18 -18.24
C GLU A 336 -12.04 19.87 -19.30
N GLU A 337 -13.31 20.17 -18.97
CA GLU A 337 -14.24 20.91 -19.83
C GLU A 337 -13.73 22.31 -20.18
N MET A 338 -13.13 23.02 -19.21
CA MET A 338 -12.47 24.29 -19.44
C MET A 338 -11.28 24.12 -20.40
N SER A 339 -10.46 23.08 -20.25
CA SER A 339 -9.34 22.84 -21.18
C SER A 339 -9.81 22.60 -22.63
N GLN A 340 -11.00 22.01 -22.82
CA GLN A 340 -11.61 21.80 -24.14
C GLN A 340 -12.24 23.09 -24.72
N GLY A 341 -12.62 24.04 -23.86
CA GLY A 341 -13.31 25.28 -24.23
C GLY A 341 -12.50 26.30 -25.02
N VAL A 342 -11.16 26.17 -25.06
CA VAL A 342 -10.27 27.11 -25.78
C VAL A 342 -10.01 26.61 -27.20
N ARG A 343 -10.32 27.41 -28.24
CA ARG A 343 -10.17 27.04 -29.66
C ARG A 343 -8.70 26.95 -30.10
N ASP A 344 -8.43 26.14 -31.14
CA ASP A 344 -7.06 25.97 -31.69
C ASP A 344 -6.44 27.28 -32.18
N ASP A 345 -7.25 28.19 -32.74
CA ASP A 345 -6.78 29.51 -33.17
C ASP A 345 -6.31 30.34 -31.96
N THR A 346 -7.08 30.29 -30.86
CA THR A 346 -6.71 30.94 -29.59
C THR A 346 -5.43 30.35 -29.02
N ILE A 347 -5.29 29.02 -29.00
CA ILE A 347 -4.09 28.33 -28.54
C ILE A 347 -2.87 28.69 -29.43
N THR A 348 -3.07 28.79 -30.74
CA THR A 348 -2.03 29.17 -31.69
C THR A 348 -1.58 30.62 -31.48
N ARG A 349 -2.53 31.54 -31.29
CA ARG A 349 -2.23 32.96 -30.99
C ARG A 349 -1.53 33.11 -29.64
N MET A 350 -1.96 32.36 -28.63
CA MET A 350 -1.31 32.34 -27.32
C MET A 350 0.14 31.85 -27.43
N GLY A 351 0.39 30.79 -28.21
CA GLY A 351 1.75 30.32 -28.48
C GLY A 351 2.62 31.37 -29.19
N LYS A 352 2.07 32.09 -30.19
CA LYS A 352 2.78 33.18 -30.88
C LYS A 352 3.11 34.35 -29.94
N LEU A 353 2.17 34.73 -29.07
CA LEU A 353 2.42 35.75 -28.06
C LEU A 353 3.58 35.33 -27.14
N ALA A 354 3.56 34.09 -26.67
CA ALA A 354 4.61 33.54 -25.83
C ALA A 354 5.99 33.57 -26.50
N GLU A 355 6.07 33.20 -27.79
CA GLU A 355 7.31 33.27 -28.57
C GLU A 355 7.86 34.70 -28.67
N ILE A 356 7.00 35.69 -28.92
CA ILE A 356 7.39 37.10 -28.99
C ILE A 356 7.90 37.58 -27.62
N MET A 357 7.19 37.24 -26.54
CA MET A 357 7.56 37.61 -25.16
C MET A 357 8.90 36.99 -24.74
N LEU A 358 9.16 35.74 -25.11
CA LEU A 358 10.41 35.05 -24.79
C LEU A 358 11.60 35.55 -25.64
N ALA A 359 11.34 35.98 -26.88
CA ALA A 359 12.36 36.56 -27.77
C ALA A 359 12.69 38.02 -27.42
N GLU A 360 11.91 38.66 -26.56
CA GLU A 360 12.08 40.06 -26.19
C GLU A 360 13.42 40.29 -25.47
N ARG A 361 14.20 41.23 -26.00
CA ARG A 361 15.48 41.66 -25.42
C ARG A 361 15.53 43.17 -25.18
N GLU A 362 14.57 43.92 -25.70
CA GLU A 362 14.51 45.37 -25.57
C GLU A 362 13.98 45.75 -24.18
N GLN A 363 14.57 46.77 -23.57
CA GLN A 363 14.21 47.21 -22.21
C GLN A 363 12.79 47.79 -22.15
N ASP A 364 12.30 48.35 -23.25
CA ASP A 364 10.96 48.97 -23.33
C ASP A 364 9.85 47.97 -23.66
N GLN A 365 10.19 46.73 -24.03
CA GLN A 365 9.28 45.62 -24.30
C GLN A 365 8.16 45.97 -25.30
N LYS A 366 8.43 46.89 -26.24
CA LYS A 366 7.40 47.41 -27.16
C LYS A 366 6.76 46.33 -28.01
N LYS A 367 7.54 45.35 -28.49
CA LYS A 367 7.02 44.26 -29.34
C LYS A 367 6.07 43.38 -28.55
N SER A 368 6.47 43.02 -27.33
CA SER A 368 5.65 42.21 -26.41
C SER A 368 4.36 42.92 -26.02
N ARG A 369 4.40 44.22 -25.70
CA ARG A 369 3.21 45.02 -25.38
C ARG A 369 2.24 45.12 -26.56
N LYS A 370 2.76 45.39 -27.77
CA LYS A 370 1.94 45.42 -28.99
C LYS A 370 1.27 44.06 -29.26
N ALA A 371 2.03 42.97 -29.16
CA ALA A 371 1.50 41.62 -29.35
C ALA A 371 0.45 41.26 -28.29
N TYR A 372 0.67 41.70 -27.04
CA TYR A 372 -0.31 41.58 -25.96
C TYR A 372 -1.61 42.34 -26.28
N ASP A 373 -1.52 43.60 -26.71
CA ASP A 373 -2.71 44.41 -27.06
C ASP A 373 -3.49 43.78 -28.21
N GLU A 374 -2.79 43.26 -29.23
CA GLU A 374 -3.39 42.51 -30.34
C GLU A 374 -4.10 41.23 -29.85
N PHE A 375 -3.49 40.50 -28.91
CA PHE A 375 -4.09 39.31 -28.33
C PHE A 375 -5.29 39.62 -27.45
N GLN A 376 -5.24 40.69 -26.65
CA GLN A 376 -6.35 41.13 -25.80
C GLN A 376 -7.53 41.62 -26.65
N ALA A 377 -7.26 42.36 -27.74
CA ALA A 377 -8.28 42.74 -28.71
C ALA A 377 -8.93 41.51 -29.35
N TYR A 378 -8.15 40.46 -29.67
CA TYR A 378 -8.68 39.19 -30.14
C TYR A 378 -9.55 38.49 -29.07
N ILE A 379 -9.10 38.41 -27.81
CA ILE A 379 -9.88 37.81 -26.70
C ILE A 379 -11.26 38.48 -26.58
N ALA A 380 -11.34 39.81 -26.71
CA ALA A 380 -12.59 40.54 -26.65
C ALA A 380 -13.61 40.16 -27.75
N THR A 381 -13.15 39.58 -28.87
CA THR A 381 -14.01 39.09 -29.95
C THR A 381 -14.50 37.65 -29.77
N LEU A 382 -13.98 36.91 -28.78
CA LEU A 382 -14.32 35.50 -28.56
C LEU A 382 -15.71 35.37 -27.90
N PRO A 383 -16.38 34.21 -28.03
CA PRO A 383 -17.59 33.92 -27.26
C PRO A 383 -17.33 34.03 -25.75
N GLU A 384 -18.33 34.50 -25.00
CA GLU A 384 -18.23 34.71 -23.54
C GLU A 384 -17.76 33.44 -22.80
N ARG A 385 -18.17 32.26 -23.27
CA ARG A 385 -17.71 30.97 -22.72
C ARG A 385 -16.19 30.83 -22.79
N GLU A 386 -15.59 31.10 -23.94
CA GLU A 386 -14.13 30.97 -24.13
C GLU A 386 -13.38 32.06 -23.35
N GLN A 387 -13.91 33.29 -23.28
CA GLN A 387 -13.34 34.35 -22.45
C GLN A 387 -13.30 33.95 -20.97
N LYS A 388 -14.42 33.43 -20.44
CA LYS A 388 -14.49 32.91 -19.06
C LYS A 388 -13.52 31.76 -18.83
N THR A 389 -13.37 30.87 -19.81
CA THR A 389 -12.39 29.79 -19.76
C THR A 389 -10.96 30.34 -19.66
N ILE A 390 -10.58 31.31 -20.50
CA ILE A 390 -9.24 31.92 -20.44
C ILE A 390 -9.02 32.60 -19.08
N GLU A 391 -10.05 33.24 -18.53
CA GLU A 391 -9.96 33.93 -17.24
C GLU A 391 -9.85 32.97 -16.05
N ALA A 392 -10.56 31.84 -16.07
CA ALA A 392 -10.67 30.92 -14.94
C ALA A 392 -9.74 29.69 -15.02
N TYR A 393 -9.26 29.33 -16.22
CA TYR A 393 -8.46 28.14 -16.42
C TYR A 393 -7.07 28.29 -15.78
N ARG A 394 -6.74 27.38 -14.87
CA ARG A 394 -5.43 27.27 -14.24
C ARG A 394 -4.61 26.21 -14.95
N CYS A 395 -3.54 26.63 -15.59
CA CYS A 395 -2.65 25.70 -16.26
C CYS A 395 -1.68 25.06 -15.26
N PRO A 396 -1.48 23.73 -15.29
CA PRO A 396 -0.40 23.09 -14.56
C PRO A 396 0.95 23.40 -15.24
N ALA A 397 1.50 24.58 -14.97
CA ALA A 397 2.77 25.04 -15.51
C ALA A 397 3.81 25.28 -14.38
N TYR A 398 5.08 25.35 -14.75
CA TYR A 398 6.21 25.52 -13.85
C TYR A 398 7.23 26.54 -14.37
N ASP A 399 7.55 27.55 -13.57
CA ASP A 399 8.55 28.58 -13.91
C ASP A 399 9.92 27.92 -14.04
N GLU A 400 10.41 27.79 -15.28
CA GLU A 400 11.66 27.10 -15.60
C GLU A 400 12.87 27.76 -14.92
N TYR A 401 12.80 29.07 -14.69
CA TYR A 401 13.89 29.84 -14.10
C TYR A 401 13.82 29.83 -12.58
N ALA A 402 12.67 30.18 -12.00
CA ALA A 402 12.51 30.27 -10.55
C ALA A 402 12.35 28.90 -9.88
N ARG A 403 12.09 27.84 -10.67
CA ARG A 403 11.75 26.51 -10.19
C ARG A 403 10.56 26.55 -9.22
N LYS A 404 9.51 27.28 -9.63
CA LYS A 404 8.28 27.44 -8.85
C LYS A 404 7.08 27.16 -9.73
N ALA A 405 6.12 26.44 -9.20
CA ALA A 405 4.88 26.20 -9.94
C ALA A 405 4.11 27.51 -10.14
N TYR A 406 3.47 27.66 -11.31
CA TYR A 406 2.57 28.79 -11.54
C TYR A 406 1.23 28.52 -10.85
N ASP A 407 0.77 29.48 -10.07
CA ASP A 407 -0.52 29.45 -9.37
C ASP A 407 -1.50 30.47 -9.97
N ASP A 408 -1.29 30.91 -11.21
CA ASP A 408 -2.10 31.93 -11.87
C ASP A 408 -2.97 31.34 -12.98
N THR A 409 -4.05 32.03 -13.33
CA THR A 409 -4.84 31.74 -14.53
C THR A 409 -4.25 32.46 -15.74
N ILE A 410 -4.61 32.04 -16.96
CA ILE A 410 -4.18 32.72 -18.19
C ILE A 410 -4.58 34.21 -18.17
N GLY A 411 -5.82 34.51 -17.78
CA GLY A 411 -6.29 35.88 -17.61
C GLY A 411 -5.49 36.68 -16.57
N GLN A 412 -5.20 36.09 -15.42
CA GLN A 412 -4.43 36.76 -14.36
C GLN A 412 -2.98 37.06 -14.79
N THR A 413 -2.30 36.09 -15.40
CA THR A 413 -0.93 36.29 -15.93
C THR A 413 -0.86 37.44 -16.94
N LEU A 414 -1.85 37.53 -17.83
CA LEU A 414 -1.96 38.60 -18.82
C LEU A 414 -2.15 39.97 -18.15
N LYS A 415 -3.03 40.05 -17.15
CA LYS A 415 -3.25 41.28 -16.37
C LYS A 415 -2.01 41.71 -15.59
N ASP A 416 -1.31 40.78 -14.96
CA ASP A 416 -0.10 41.07 -14.18
C ASP A 416 1.07 41.52 -15.04
N PHE A 417 1.19 40.95 -16.25
CA PHE A 417 2.12 41.46 -17.25
C PHE A 417 1.79 42.89 -17.65
N HIS A 418 0.51 43.18 -17.96
CA HIS A 418 0.08 44.53 -18.34
C HIS A 418 0.30 45.56 -17.23
N ALA A 419 0.03 45.17 -15.98
CA ALA A 419 0.27 45.99 -14.80
C ALA A 419 1.76 46.19 -14.47
N GLY A 420 2.67 45.49 -15.16
CA GLY A 420 4.11 45.53 -14.90
C GLY A 420 4.52 44.82 -13.61
N ILE A 421 3.66 43.95 -13.07
CA ILE A 421 3.92 43.13 -11.88
C ILE A 421 4.75 41.91 -12.27
N LEU A 422 4.45 41.30 -13.42
CA LEU A 422 5.11 40.11 -13.92
C LEU A 422 6.08 40.45 -15.04
N CYS A 423 7.29 39.88 -15.01
CA CYS A 423 8.25 40.10 -16.09
C CYS A 423 7.81 39.40 -17.39
N VAL A 424 8.19 40.00 -18.53
CA VAL A 424 7.79 39.55 -19.87
C VAL A 424 8.16 38.08 -20.14
N HIS A 425 9.36 37.66 -19.75
CA HIS A 425 9.83 36.30 -19.98
C HIS A 425 9.06 35.28 -19.14
N LYS A 426 8.68 35.63 -17.91
CA LYS A 426 7.90 34.75 -17.03
C LYS A 426 6.46 34.61 -17.52
N ALA A 427 5.84 35.70 -17.98
CA ALA A 427 4.55 35.64 -18.64
C ALA A 427 4.61 34.79 -19.93
N GLY A 428 5.65 35.02 -20.76
CA GLY A 428 5.87 34.25 -21.98
C GLY A 428 6.08 32.75 -21.71
N ASP A 429 6.86 32.39 -20.70
CA ASP A 429 7.09 30.99 -20.31
C ASP A 429 5.79 30.29 -19.89
N PHE A 430 5.01 30.93 -19.00
CA PHE A 430 3.69 30.40 -18.60
C PHE A 430 2.76 30.19 -19.80
N LEU A 431 2.61 31.20 -20.67
CA LEU A 431 1.73 31.13 -21.84
C LEU A 431 2.17 30.05 -22.83
N ARG A 432 3.48 29.83 -23.00
CA ARG A 432 4.03 28.75 -23.82
C ARG A 432 3.60 27.39 -23.27
N GLN A 433 3.79 27.17 -21.97
CA GLN A 433 3.41 25.91 -21.32
C GLN A 433 1.90 25.69 -21.34
N ALA A 434 1.10 26.74 -21.13
CA ALA A 434 -0.35 26.69 -21.25
C ALA A 434 -0.81 26.32 -22.66
N ALA A 435 -0.19 26.89 -23.70
CA ALA A 435 -0.48 26.53 -25.08
C ALA A 435 -0.19 25.05 -25.36
N VAL A 436 0.97 24.55 -24.91
CA VAL A 436 1.35 23.14 -25.08
C VAL A 436 0.35 22.22 -24.36
N HIS A 437 0.02 22.53 -23.10
CA HIS A 437 -0.90 21.72 -22.31
C HIS A 437 -2.31 21.64 -22.93
N LEU A 438 -2.86 22.79 -23.36
CA LEU A 438 -4.17 22.81 -24.02
C LEU A 438 -4.18 22.02 -25.35
N ARG A 439 -3.06 22.03 -26.12
CA ARG A 439 -2.94 21.18 -27.32
C ARG A 439 -2.95 19.70 -26.98
N CYS A 440 -2.21 19.29 -25.96
CA CYS A 440 -2.14 17.89 -25.53
C CYS A 440 -3.52 17.36 -25.12
N ASN A 441 -4.30 18.17 -24.40
CA ASN A 441 -5.63 17.76 -23.94
C ASN A 441 -6.67 17.63 -25.06
N ARG A 442 -6.48 18.29 -26.21
CA ARG A 442 -7.39 18.19 -27.37
C ARG A 442 -7.23 16.90 -28.19
N GLY A 443 -6.09 16.21 -28.09
CA GLY A 443 -5.84 14.94 -28.77
C GLY A 443 -6.40 13.71 -28.05
N MET A 444 -6.88 13.87 -26.82
CA MET A 444 -7.57 12.82 -26.09
C MET A 444 -9.05 12.91 -26.43
N ALA A 445 -9.52 12.10 -27.38
CA ALA A 445 -10.95 11.88 -27.55
C ALA A 445 -11.59 11.56 -26.17
N PRO A 446 -12.82 12.03 -25.87
CA PRO A 446 -13.47 11.70 -24.61
C PRO A 446 -13.49 10.19 -24.50
N ARG A 447 -12.72 9.65 -23.53
CA ARG A 447 -12.60 8.21 -23.38
C ARG A 447 -14.01 7.69 -23.10
N PRO A 448 -14.52 6.70 -23.85
CA PRO A 448 -15.63 5.91 -23.32
C PRO A 448 -15.16 5.38 -21.95
N SER A 449 -16.03 5.49 -20.94
CA SER A 449 -15.75 5.23 -19.51
C SER A 449 -15.27 3.80 -19.18
N THR A 450 -14.88 3.01 -20.18
CA THR A 450 -14.64 1.57 -20.11
C THR A 450 -13.38 1.08 -20.82
N GLN A 451 -12.48 1.93 -21.34
CA GLN A 451 -11.22 1.44 -21.95
C GLN A 451 -9.95 1.82 -21.17
N GLU A 452 -9.43 0.79 -20.50
CA GLU A 452 -8.18 0.72 -19.75
C GLU A 452 -6.95 0.65 -20.70
N ASN A 453 -5.87 1.29 -20.27
CA ASN A 453 -4.48 1.00 -20.65
C ASN A 453 -3.98 1.29 -22.08
N SER A 454 -4.01 2.56 -22.51
CA SER A 454 -2.91 3.08 -23.33
C SER A 454 -2.47 4.49 -22.90
N CYS A 455 -1.16 4.65 -22.77
CA CYS A 455 -0.45 5.88 -22.42
C CYS A 455 0.20 6.45 -23.67
N VAL A 456 -0.23 7.66 -24.04
CA VAL A 456 0.57 8.74 -24.62
C VAL A 456 -0.01 9.96 -23.89
N VAL A 457 0.72 10.75 -23.11
CA VAL A 457 1.69 11.74 -23.55
C VAL A 457 2.56 12.11 -22.33
N MET A 458 3.86 11.81 -22.39
CA MET A 458 4.86 12.81 -22.00
C MET A 458 5.18 13.57 -23.28
N CYS A 459 4.88 14.86 -23.35
CA CYS A 459 5.57 15.73 -24.30
C CYS A 459 6.96 15.98 -23.72
N ALA A 460 7.81 14.96 -23.75
CA ALA A 460 9.24 15.18 -23.68
C ALA A 460 9.60 15.96 -24.94
N GLY A 461 9.97 17.22 -24.77
CA GLY A 461 10.57 18.01 -25.83
C GLY A 461 11.85 17.30 -26.28
N ASN A 462 11.88 16.82 -27.52
CA ASN A 462 13.15 16.64 -28.22
C ASN A 462 13.71 18.04 -28.46
N VAL A 463 14.81 18.35 -27.77
CA VAL A 463 15.78 19.37 -28.21
C VAL A 463 16.49 18.86 -29.45
#